data_AF-A0A8T3P791-F1
#
_entry.id   AF-A0A8T3P791-F1
#
_cell.length_a   1.000
_cell.length_b   1.000
_cell.length_c   1.000
_cell.angle_alpha   90.00
_cell.angle_beta   90.00
_cell.angle_gamma   90.00
#
_symmetry.space_group_name_H-M   'P 1'
#
loop_
_entity.id
_entity.type
_entity.pdbx_description
1 polymer ?
#
loop_
_entity_poly.entity_id
_entity_poly.type
_entity_poly.pdbx_seq_one_letter_code
_entity_poly.pdbx_strand_id
1 'polypeptide(L)'
;MLNQLRVRWENLRLRAKALLVVGIPVLALLIVTTSAYLAQRQQADAEREAERSLEISRSIQELLTLLVDAETGVRGFLLTGDGEWLAPHEAAVRRLPGALDGLAALIAEPVQQERLQRVRSLIERRRVTWDELRAVRGASLGSESVQGPLARGKV
;
A
#
# COMPACT_ATOMS: atom_id res chain seq x y z
N MET A 1 19.34 -51.33 -36.34
CA MET A 1 18.28 -51.03 -35.35
C MET A 1 17.09 -50.25 -35.92
N LEU A 2 17.23 -49.48 -37.01
CA LEU A 2 16.14 -48.68 -37.64
C LEU A 2 15.12 -49.50 -38.46
N ASN A 3 15.37 -50.78 -38.73
CA ASN A 3 14.49 -51.61 -39.57
C ASN A 3 13.35 -52.30 -38.78
N GLN A 4 13.52 -52.49 -37.47
CA GLN A 4 12.50 -53.11 -36.60
C GLN A 4 11.31 -52.18 -36.34
N LEU A 5 11.48 -50.88 -36.55
CA LEU A 5 10.38 -49.93 -36.52
C LEU A 5 9.49 -50.12 -37.76
N ARG A 6 10.05 -50.23 -38.97
CA ARG A 6 9.29 -50.28 -40.23
C ARG A 6 8.27 -51.43 -40.30
N VAL A 7 8.66 -52.64 -39.87
CA VAL A 7 7.82 -53.85 -39.91
C VAL A 7 6.60 -53.76 -38.98
N ARG A 8 6.72 -53.00 -37.87
CA ARG A 8 5.61 -52.79 -36.92
C ARG A 8 4.51 -51.86 -37.47
N TRP A 9 4.80 -51.08 -38.51
CA TRP A 9 3.85 -50.17 -39.18
C TRP A 9 3.06 -50.83 -40.32
N GLU A 10 3.47 -52.02 -40.78
CA GLU A 10 2.81 -52.74 -41.87
C GLU A 10 1.70 -53.67 -41.36
N ASN A 11 1.81 -54.20 -40.13
CA ASN A 11 0.82 -55.10 -39.52
C ASN A 11 -0.26 -54.39 -38.68
N LEU A 12 -0.24 -53.05 -38.61
CA LEU A 12 -1.33 -52.29 -37.98
C LEU A 12 -2.51 -52.24 -38.95
N ARG A 13 -3.66 -52.81 -38.53
CA ARG A 13 -4.95 -52.66 -39.24
C ARG A 13 -5.08 -51.20 -39.71
N LEU A 14 -5.32 -50.94 -40.99
CA LEU A 14 -5.35 -49.60 -41.62
C LEU A 14 -6.03 -48.51 -40.76
N ARG A 15 -7.05 -48.88 -39.98
CA ARG A 15 -7.74 -48.04 -38.98
C ARG A 15 -6.82 -47.47 -37.90
N ALA A 16 -5.88 -48.26 -37.37
CA ALA A 16 -4.92 -47.83 -36.34
C ALA A 16 -3.86 -46.87 -36.89
N LYS A 17 -3.45 -47.02 -38.16
CA LYS A 17 -2.52 -46.10 -38.82
C LYS A 17 -3.17 -44.74 -39.07
N ALA A 18 -4.44 -44.72 -39.46
CA ALA A 18 -5.24 -43.49 -39.58
C ALA A 18 -5.46 -42.80 -38.20
N LEU A 19 -5.74 -43.58 -37.16
CA LEU A 19 -5.88 -43.09 -35.78
C LEU A 19 -4.60 -42.45 -35.24
N LEU A 20 -3.41 -42.97 -35.59
CA LEU A 20 -2.14 -42.37 -35.19
C LEU A 20 -1.87 -41.05 -35.91
N VAL A 21 -2.15 -40.97 -37.21
CA VAL A 21 -1.93 -39.75 -38.02
C VAL A 21 -2.76 -38.57 -37.50
N VAL A 22 -3.98 -38.82 -37.04
CA VAL A 22 -4.85 -37.78 -36.46
C VAL A 22 -4.62 -37.60 -34.97
N GLY A 23 -4.33 -38.68 -34.23
CA GLY A 23 -4.14 -38.64 -32.78
C GLY A 23 -2.90 -37.85 -32.35
N ILE A 24 -1.80 -37.97 -33.08
CA ILE A 24 -0.55 -37.24 -32.77
C ILE A 24 -0.73 -35.71 -32.82
N PRO A 25 -1.26 -35.09 -33.90
CA PRO A 25 -1.45 -33.64 -33.93
C PRO A 25 -2.50 -33.17 -32.93
N VAL A 26 -3.55 -33.95 -32.66
CA VAL A 26 -4.53 -33.62 -31.61
C VAL A 26 -3.87 -33.64 -30.22
N LEU A 27 -3.05 -34.64 -29.91
CA LEU A 27 -2.28 -34.69 -28.67
C LEU A 27 -1.31 -33.52 -28.55
N ALA A 28 -0.62 -33.16 -29.63
CA ALA A 28 0.28 -32.01 -29.64
C ALA A 28 -0.48 -30.69 -29.37
N LEU A 29 -1.64 -30.50 -30.00
CA LEU A 29 -2.51 -29.34 -29.74
C LEU A 29 -2.98 -29.32 -28.28
N LEU A 30 -3.44 -30.45 -27.73
CA LEU A 30 -3.86 -30.54 -26.34
C LEU A 30 -2.73 -30.19 -25.36
N ILE A 31 -1.51 -30.63 -25.64
CA ILE A 31 -0.32 -30.30 -24.82
C ILE A 31 -0.05 -28.80 -24.86
N VAL A 32 -0.04 -28.18 -26.05
CA VAL A 32 0.22 -26.74 -26.23
C VAL A 32 -0.87 -25.89 -25.56
N THR A 33 -2.15 -26.26 -25.72
CA THR A 33 -3.25 -25.53 -25.07
C THR A 33 -3.19 -25.68 -23.56
N THR A 34 -2.89 -26.87 -23.05
CA THR A 34 -2.78 -27.10 -21.59
C THR A 34 -1.60 -26.34 -21.00
N SER A 35 -0.43 -26.34 -21.67
CA SER A 35 0.73 -25.59 -21.20
C SER A 35 0.48 -24.09 -21.21
N ALA A 36 -0.15 -23.57 -22.28
CA ALA A 36 -0.55 -22.17 -22.37
C ALA A 36 -1.54 -21.80 -21.25
N TYR A 37 -2.53 -22.66 -20.98
CA TYR A 37 -3.51 -22.44 -19.92
C TYR A 37 -2.86 -22.38 -18.52
N LEU A 38 -1.90 -23.27 -18.25
CA LEU A 38 -1.15 -23.27 -16.98
C LEU A 38 -0.24 -22.04 -16.86
N ALA A 39 0.44 -21.63 -17.94
CA ALA A 39 1.28 -20.44 -17.97
C ALA A 39 0.47 -19.14 -17.76
N GLN A 40 -0.73 -19.08 -18.35
CA GLN A 40 -1.63 -17.93 -18.22
C GLN A 40 -2.14 -17.74 -16.78
N ARG A 41 -2.32 -18.84 -16.02
CA ARG A 41 -2.63 -18.74 -14.59
C ARG A 41 -1.49 -18.15 -13.76
N GLN A 42 -0.24 -18.47 -14.09
CA GLN A 42 0.92 -17.90 -13.41
C GLN A 42 1.06 -16.39 -13.68
N GLN A 43 0.72 -15.94 -14.89
CA GLN A 43 0.75 -14.52 -15.25
C GLN A 43 -0.30 -13.71 -14.46
N ALA A 44 -1.52 -14.25 -14.31
CA ALA A 44 -2.56 -13.57 -13.56
C ALA A 44 -2.21 -13.38 -12.07
N ASP A 45 -1.47 -14.32 -11.47
CA ASP A 45 -1.04 -14.19 -10.07
C ASP A 45 0.11 -13.18 -9.92
N ALA A 46 1.06 -13.13 -10.88
CA ALA A 46 2.14 -12.14 -10.89
C ALA A 46 1.61 -10.70 -11.09
N GLU A 47 0.62 -10.52 -11.97
CA GLU A 47 -0.05 -9.21 -12.16
C GLU A 47 -0.75 -8.74 -10.88
N ARG A 48 -1.49 -9.63 -10.20
CA ARG A 48 -2.16 -9.31 -8.93
C ARG A 48 -1.19 -8.95 -7.81
N GLU A 49 -0.03 -9.61 -7.76
CA GLU A 49 0.99 -9.31 -6.76
C GLU A 49 1.67 -7.96 -7.03
N ALA A 50 1.93 -7.63 -8.30
CA ALA A 50 2.42 -6.32 -8.70
C ALA A 50 1.41 -5.21 -8.38
N GLU A 51 0.13 -5.40 -8.70
CA GLU A 51 -0.96 -4.47 -8.37
C GLU A 51 -1.05 -4.23 -6.85
N ARG A 52 -1.02 -5.30 -6.05
CA ARG A 52 -1.03 -5.21 -4.58
C ARG A 52 0.17 -4.41 -4.07
N SER A 53 1.37 -4.66 -4.60
CA SER A 53 2.58 -3.93 -4.20
C SER A 53 2.49 -2.44 -4.52
N LEU A 54 1.88 -2.07 -5.66
CA LEU A 54 1.65 -0.68 -6.03
C LEU A 54 0.62 -0.02 -5.11
N GLU A 55 -0.44 -0.73 -4.74
CA GLU A 55 -1.48 -0.24 -3.85
C GLU A 55 -0.97 0.00 -2.42
N ILE A 56 -0.15 -0.94 -1.90
CA ILE A 56 0.56 -0.77 -0.63
C ILE A 56 1.48 0.45 -0.69
N SER A 57 2.24 0.61 -1.76
CA SER A 57 3.18 1.74 -1.91
C SER A 57 2.45 3.09 -1.93
N ARG A 58 1.32 3.18 -2.62
CA ARG A 58 0.47 4.38 -2.64
C ARG A 58 -0.10 4.69 -1.25
N SER A 59 -0.59 3.68 -0.55
CA SER A 59 -1.14 3.83 0.80
C SER A 59 -0.07 4.32 1.80
N ILE A 60 1.18 3.85 1.67
CA ILE A 60 2.30 4.34 2.48
C ILE A 60 2.64 5.80 2.14
N GLN A 61 2.64 6.17 0.86
CA GLN A 61 2.87 7.56 0.44
C GLN A 61 1.81 8.50 1.00
N GLU A 62 0.53 8.11 0.94
CA GLU A 62 -0.56 8.89 1.54
C GLU A 62 -0.36 9.06 3.05
N LEU A 63 -0.01 7.99 3.76
CA LEU A 63 0.28 8.05 5.20
C LEU A 63 1.41 9.05 5.50
N LEU A 64 2.49 9.02 4.71
CA LEU A 64 3.60 9.95 4.87
C LEU A 64 3.19 11.40 4.63
N THR A 65 2.40 11.67 3.59
CA THR A 65 1.87 13.02 3.32
C THR A 65 1.05 13.53 4.50
N LEU A 66 0.14 12.71 5.03
CA LEU A 66 -0.67 13.09 6.19
C LEU A 66 0.21 13.41 7.42
N LEU A 67 1.26 12.63 7.66
CA LEU A 67 2.18 12.88 8.78
C LEU A 67 2.97 14.19 8.59
N VAL A 68 3.40 14.48 7.36
CA VAL A 68 4.08 15.73 7.02
C VAL A 68 3.15 16.92 7.20
N ASP A 69 1.90 16.83 6.75
CA ASP A 69 0.89 17.88 6.93
C ASP A 69 0.59 18.12 8.42
N ALA A 70 0.49 17.04 9.20
CA ALA A 70 0.32 17.09 10.64
C ALA A 70 1.48 17.79 11.35
N GLU A 71 2.71 17.49 10.96
CA GLU A 71 3.90 18.12 11.55
C GLU A 71 4.05 19.59 11.10
N THR A 72 3.85 19.85 9.82
CA THR A 72 4.03 21.18 9.22
C THR A 72 3.01 22.16 9.80
N GLY A 73 1.76 21.75 9.98
CA GLY A 73 0.75 22.61 10.57
C GLY A 73 1.06 23.01 12.01
N VAL A 74 1.50 22.06 12.83
CA VAL A 74 1.92 22.33 14.22
C VAL A 74 3.14 23.25 14.24
N ARG A 75 4.15 22.99 13.41
CA ARG A 75 5.34 23.84 13.33
C ARG A 75 4.98 25.27 12.92
N GLY A 76 4.11 25.44 11.93
CA GLY A 76 3.61 26.75 11.51
C GLY A 76 2.98 27.51 12.67
N PHE A 77 2.04 26.89 13.38
CA PHE A 77 1.38 27.47 14.56
C PHE A 77 2.37 27.82 15.68
N LEU A 78 3.34 26.96 15.95
CA LEU A 78 4.35 27.23 16.99
C LEU A 78 5.24 28.43 16.64
N LEU A 79 5.57 28.62 15.36
CA LEU A 79 6.41 29.72 14.89
C LEU A 79 5.65 31.05 14.80
N THR A 80 4.42 31.04 14.29
CA THR A 80 3.66 32.27 13.99
C THR A 80 2.65 32.63 15.06
N GLY A 81 2.14 31.65 15.83
CA GLY A 81 0.98 31.80 16.71
C GLY A 81 -0.35 31.89 15.97
N ASP A 82 -0.36 31.80 14.64
CA ASP A 82 -1.56 31.90 13.82
C ASP A 82 -2.25 30.55 13.68
N GLY A 83 -3.52 30.50 14.10
CA GLY A 83 -4.35 29.31 14.10
C GLY A 83 -4.65 28.74 12.71
N GLU A 84 -4.54 29.52 11.63
CA GLU A 84 -4.74 29.01 10.26
C GLU A 84 -3.76 27.88 9.91
N TRP A 85 -2.56 27.91 10.49
CA TRP A 85 -1.56 26.84 10.30
C TRP A 85 -2.02 25.49 10.89
N LEU A 86 -3.01 25.45 11.78
CA LEU A 86 -3.53 24.20 12.33
C LEU A 86 -4.48 23.46 11.38
N ALA A 87 -5.02 24.12 10.35
CA ALA A 87 -5.93 23.51 9.39
C ALA A 87 -5.39 22.22 8.73
N PRO A 88 -4.16 22.18 8.16
CA PRO A 88 -3.58 20.95 7.62
C PRO A 88 -3.37 19.87 8.68
N HIS A 89 -3.03 20.26 9.91
CA HIS A 89 -2.85 19.30 11.00
C HIS A 89 -4.16 18.62 11.39
N GLU A 90 -5.22 19.38 11.59
CA GLU A 90 -6.52 18.82 11.94
C GLU A 90 -7.09 17.93 10.83
N ALA A 91 -6.90 18.34 9.57
CA ALA A 91 -7.29 17.53 8.42
C ALA A 91 -6.53 16.20 8.38
N ALA A 92 -5.22 16.23 8.63
CA ALA A 92 -4.40 15.04 8.67
C ALA A 92 -4.80 14.09 9.80
N VAL A 93 -4.96 14.60 11.04
CA VAL A 93 -5.33 13.79 12.21
C VAL A 93 -6.68 13.09 12.02
N ARG A 94 -7.64 13.72 11.32
CA ARG A 94 -8.93 13.08 10.98
C ARG A 94 -8.80 11.94 9.96
N ARG A 95 -7.86 12.02 9.03
CA ARG A 95 -7.68 11.05 7.93
C ARG A 95 -6.74 9.88 8.29
N LEU A 96 -5.78 10.12 9.18
CA LEU A 96 -4.76 9.16 9.62
C LEU A 96 -5.31 7.79 10.05
N PRO A 97 -6.39 7.70 10.86
CA PRO A 97 -6.97 6.40 11.25
C PRO A 97 -7.44 5.58 10.04
N GLY A 98 -8.16 6.21 9.10
CA GLY A 98 -8.65 5.54 7.91
C GLY A 98 -7.53 5.09 6.97
N ALA A 99 -6.48 5.89 6.83
CA ALA A 99 -5.31 5.52 6.02
C ALA A 99 -4.54 4.33 6.64
N LEU A 100 -4.43 4.28 7.97
CA LEU A 100 -3.82 3.15 8.68
C LEU A 100 -4.65 1.87 8.54
N ASP A 101 -5.98 1.97 8.68
CA ASP A 101 -6.88 0.83 8.56
C ASP A 101 -6.91 0.31 7.11
N GLY A 102 -6.87 1.20 6.11
CA GLY A 102 -6.73 0.84 4.70
C GLY A 102 -5.42 0.09 4.41
N LEU A 103 -4.29 0.60 4.93
CA LEU A 103 -3.00 -0.09 4.80
C LEU A 103 -2.99 -1.44 5.52
N ALA A 104 -3.66 -1.55 6.68
CA ALA A 104 -3.77 -2.81 7.42
C ALA A 104 -4.53 -3.88 6.61
N ALA A 105 -5.56 -3.49 5.86
CA ALA A 105 -6.35 -4.40 5.03
C ALA A 105 -5.57 -4.96 3.82
N LEU A 106 -4.59 -4.20 3.31
CA LEU A 106 -3.74 -4.62 2.17
C LEU A 106 -2.60 -5.55 2.58
N ILE A 107 -2.19 -5.51 3.86
CA ILE A 107 -1.06 -6.25 4.39
C ILE A 107 -1.51 -7.62 4.94
N ALA A 108 -1.14 -8.69 4.25
CA ALA A 108 -1.42 -10.06 4.68
C ALA A 108 -0.31 -10.67 5.56
N GLU A 109 0.93 -10.21 5.44
CA GLU A 109 2.08 -10.81 6.13
C GLU A 109 2.14 -10.42 7.62
N PRO A 110 2.24 -11.38 8.56
CA PRO A 110 2.29 -11.08 10.00
C PRO A 110 3.40 -10.11 10.41
N VAL A 111 4.59 -10.24 9.80
CA VAL A 111 5.73 -9.35 10.07
C VAL A 111 5.42 -7.91 9.65
N GLN A 112 4.72 -7.72 8.53
CA GLN A 112 4.33 -6.41 8.05
C GLN A 112 3.21 -5.80 8.92
N GLN A 113 2.30 -6.63 9.43
CA GLN A 113 1.28 -6.21 10.40
C GLN A 113 1.91 -5.73 11.72
N GLU A 114 2.92 -6.43 12.23
CA GLU A 114 3.64 -6.00 13.44
C GLU A 114 4.33 -4.64 13.23
N ARG A 115 4.97 -4.44 12.06
CA ARG A 115 5.55 -3.15 11.69
C ARG A 115 4.50 -2.05 11.65
N LEU A 116 3.33 -2.32 11.07
CA LEU A 116 2.23 -1.37 11.03
C LEU A 116 1.72 -1.01 12.43
N GLN A 117 1.60 -1.99 13.34
CA GLN A 117 1.25 -1.71 14.74
C GLN A 117 2.31 -0.82 15.41
N ARG A 118 3.59 -1.04 15.13
CA ARG A 118 4.66 -0.18 15.62
C ARG A 118 4.53 1.24 15.10
N VAL A 119 4.25 1.41 13.80
CA VAL A 119 3.99 2.72 13.18
C VAL A 119 2.80 3.40 13.86
N ARG A 120 1.68 2.70 14.04
CA ARG A 120 0.49 3.20 14.73
C ARG A 120 0.81 3.70 16.13
N SER A 121 1.61 2.96 16.90
CA SER A 121 2.04 3.37 18.24
C SER A 121 2.92 4.62 18.23
N LEU A 122 3.77 4.79 17.20
CA LEU A 122 4.64 5.97 17.06
C LEU A 122 3.84 7.22 16.69
N ILE A 123 2.86 7.06 15.80
CA ILE A 123 1.95 8.13 15.39
C ILE A 123 1.15 8.61 16.60
N GLU A 124 0.59 7.70 17.40
CA GLU A 124 -0.20 8.09 18.58
C GLU A 124 0.66 8.83 19.61
N ARG A 125 1.87 8.34 19.88
CA ARG A 125 2.83 9.04 20.76
C ARG A 125 3.13 10.45 20.26
N ARG A 126 3.38 10.59 18.94
CA ARG A 126 3.70 11.88 18.33
C ARG A 126 2.51 12.85 18.39
N ARG A 127 1.29 12.34 18.24
CA ARG A 127 0.05 13.12 18.34
C ARG A 127 -0.10 13.76 19.73
N VAL A 128 0.10 12.97 20.79
CA VAL A 128 0.05 13.47 22.17
C VAL A 128 1.07 14.60 22.38
N THR A 129 2.29 14.46 21.88
CA THR A 129 3.31 15.53 21.97
C THR A 129 2.87 16.81 21.25
N TRP A 130 2.26 16.70 20.07
CA TRP A 130 1.76 17.86 19.35
C TRP A 130 0.60 18.55 20.07
N ASP A 131 -0.30 17.79 20.68
CA ASP A 131 -1.41 18.32 21.48
C ASP A 131 -0.90 19.13 22.67
N GLU A 132 0.11 18.62 23.37
CA GLU A 132 0.76 19.29 24.49
C GLU A 132 1.45 20.59 24.06
N LEU A 133 2.23 20.57 22.97
CA LEU A 133 2.92 21.75 22.44
C LEU A 133 1.93 22.86 22.03
N ARG A 134 0.81 22.49 21.42
CA ARG A 134 -0.24 23.44 21.04
C ARG A 134 -0.91 24.07 22.26
N ALA A 135 -1.17 23.29 23.30
CA ALA A 135 -1.74 23.79 24.55
C ALA A 135 -0.80 24.81 25.23
N VAL A 136 0.50 24.51 25.29
CA VAL A 136 1.52 25.41 25.86
C VAL A 136 1.59 26.74 25.10
N ARG A 137 1.64 26.69 23.76
CA ARG A 137 1.67 27.91 22.93
C ARG A 137 0.37 28.72 23.01
N GLY A 138 -0.78 28.06 23.06
CA GLY A 138 -2.07 28.74 23.24
C GLY A 138 -2.13 29.50 24.57
N ALA A 139 -1.61 28.88 25.65
CA ALA A 139 -1.53 29.53 26.96
C ALA A 139 -0.59 30.76 26.96
N SER A 140 0.55 30.68 26.26
CA SER A 140 1.49 31.82 26.20
C SER A 140 0.88 33.03 25.49
N LEU A 141 0.20 32.83 24.36
CA LEU A 141 -0.47 33.91 23.62
C LEU A 141 -1.58 34.57 24.45
N GLY A 142 -2.30 33.78 25.25
CA GLY A 142 -3.29 34.29 26.21
C GLY A 142 -2.67 35.14 27.32
N SER A 143 -1.43 34.84 27.75
CA SER A 143 -0.74 35.63 28.78
C SER A 143 -0.13 36.94 28.25
N GLU A 144 0.33 36.98 27.00
CA GLU A 144 0.89 38.19 26.37
C GLU A 144 -0.19 39.23 26.06
N SER A 145 -1.39 38.80 25.66
CA SER A 145 -2.52 39.69 25.38
C SER A 145 -3.04 40.43 26.63
N VAL A 146 -2.75 39.93 27.84
CA VAL A 146 -3.14 40.54 29.12
C VAL A 146 -2.13 41.62 29.59
N GLN A 147 -0.92 41.67 29.02
CA GLN A 147 0.14 42.64 29.42
C GLN A 147 0.23 43.90 28.52
N GLY A 148 -0.74 44.15 27.64
CA GLY A 148 -0.89 45.40 26.87
C GLY A 148 -1.20 46.63 27.75
N PRO A 149 -0.87 47.86 27.30
CA PRO A 149 -0.20 48.90 28.11
C PRO A 149 -1.05 49.52 29.23
N LEU A 150 -0.72 49.22 30.49
CA LEU A 150 -1.19 49.96 31.68
C LEU A 150 -0.24 51.09 32.15
N ALA A 151 0.74 51.51 31.36
CA ALA A 151 1.70 52.53 31.81
C ALA A 151 1.96 53.63 30.79
N ARG A 152 0.92 54.41 30.43
CA ARG A 152 1.12 55.80 30.01
C ARG A 152 -0.16 56.63 30.21
N GLY A 153 -0.44 56.97 31.46
CA GLY A 153 -1.52 57.89 31.79
C GLY A 153 -1.34 58.47 33.17
N LYS A 154 -0.94 59.75 33.21
CA LYS A 154 -0.76 60.62 34.38
C LYS A 154 0.54 60.32 35.14
N VAL A 155 1.48 61.26 35.26
CA VAL A 155 1.35 62.64 35.75
C VAL A 155 2.26 63.59 34.97
#